data_AF-A0A2V8LKJ4-F1
#
_entry.id   AF-A0A2V8LKJ4-F1
#
_cell.length_a   1.000
_cell.length_b   1.000
_cell.length_c   1.000
_cell.angle_alpha   90.00
_cell.angle_beta   90.00
_cell.angle_gamma   90.00
#
_symmetry.space_group_name_H-M   'P 1'
#
loop_
_entity.id
_entity.type
_entity.pdbx_description
1 polymer ?
#
loop_
_entity_poly.entity_id
_entity_poly.type
_entity_poly.pdbx_seq_one_letter_code
_entity_poly.pdbx_strand_id
1 'polypeptide(L)'
;LPSIQDFTLQVALNRDAIVALLDKIGPAILLTHSQSGAFGWPVADARPDLVKAILAVEPNGPPFFNSDNVPAPEWFRDAATPARPWGVTSVPLSYSPPAREPSDLAIVRQEKPDAPDLVR
;
A
#
# COMPACT_ATOMS: atom_id res chain seq x y z
N LEU A 1 -7.74 -0.65 24.13
CA LEU A 1 -6.36 -1.18 23.92
C LEU A 1 -5.59 -0.11 23.17
N PRO A 2 -4.38 0.29 23.56
CA PRO A 2 -3.64 1.22 22.73
C PRO A 2 -3.32 0.51 21.41
N SER A 3 -3.79 1.07 20.29
CA SER A 3 -3.41 0.62 18.96
C SER A 3 -1.90 0.76 18.78
N ILE A 4 -1.29 -0.12 17.99
CA ILE A 4 0.08 0.09 17.50
C ILE A 4 0.09 1.44 16.76
N GLN A 5 0.87 2.40 17.26
CA GLN A 5 0.89 3.75 16.70
C GLN A 5 1.66 3.82 15.37
N ASP A 6 2.63 2.93 15.19
CA ASP A 6 3.40 2.82 13.95
C ASP A 6 2.69 1.92 12.94
N PHE A 7 2.11 2.54 11.91
CA PHE A 7 1.42 1.82 10.85
C PHE A 7 2.36 0.93 10.02
N THR A 8 3.62 1.34 9.80
CA THR A 8 4.60 0.53 9.07
C THR A 8 4.95 -0.73 9.85
N LEU A 9 5.15 -0.62 11.16
CA LEU A 9 5.33 -1.78 12.03
C LEU A 9 4.09 -2.68 12.03
N GLN A 10 2.89 -2.08 12.04
CA GLN A 10 1.64 -2.85 11.96
C GLN A 10 1.55 -3.65 10.65
N VAL A 11 1.92 -3.06 9.51
CA VAL A 11 1.95 -3.76 8.20
C VAL A 11 2.94 -4.93 8.24
N ALA A 12 4.14 -4.74 8.78
CA ALA A 12 5.15 -5.80 8.87
C ALA A 12 4.69 -6.98 9.76
N LEU A 13 4.13 -6.69 10.94
CA LEU A 13 3.64 -7.72 11.85
C LEU A 13 2.45 -8.50 11.27
N ASN A 14 1.52 -7.81 10.61
CA ASN A 14 0.38 -8.48 9.96
C ASN A 14 0.85 -9.31 8.76
N ARG A 15 1.81 -8.82 7.97
CA ARG A 15 2.42 -9.62 6.89
C ARG A 15 2.94 -10.94 7.45
N ASP A 16 3.77 -10.90 8.47
CA ASP A 16 4.42 -12.10 9.02
C ASP A 16 3.40 -13.09 9.60
N ALA A 17 2.38 -12.58 10.30
CA ALA A 17 1.30 -13.42 10.84
C ALA A 17 0.45 -14.08 9.74
N ILE A 18 0.09 -13.34 8.68
CA ILE A 18 -0.71 -13.88 7.57
C ILE A 18 0.13 -14.86 6.75
N VAL A 19 1.40 -14.58 6.51
CA VAL A 19 2.33 -15.52 5.85
C VAL A 19 2.40 -16.84 6.62
N ALA A 20 2.58 -16.80 7.94
CA ALA A 20 2.60 -17.99 8.77
C ALA A 20 1.26 -18.77 8.72
N LEU A 21 0.14 -18.06 8.60
CA LEU A 21 -1.17 -18.69 8.41
C LEU A 21 -1.26 -19.37 7.04
N LEU A 22 -0.87 -18.70 5.96
CA LEU A 22 -0.87 -19.27 4.60
C LEU A 22 0.02 -20.50 4.49
N ASP A 23 1.21 -20.47 5.12
CA ASP A 23 2.10 -21.63 5.18
C ASP A 23 1.44 -22.85 5.86
N LYS A 24 0.47 -22.63 6.75
CA LYS A 24 -0.30 -23.68 7.43
C LYS A 24 -1.52 -24.15 6.64
N ILE A 25 -2.24 -23.25 5.97
CA ILE A 25 -3.54 -23.55 5.34
C ILE A 25 -3.45 -23.76 3.82
N GLY A 26 -2.33 -23.42 3.20
CA GLY A 26 -2.14 -23.47 1.76
C GLY A 26 -2.70 -22.25 1.01
N PRO A 27 -2.89 -22.37 -0.31
CA PRO A 27 -3.25 -21.23 -1.15
C PRO A 27 -4.63 -20.63 -0.85
N ALA A 28 -4.74 -19.30 -0.90
CA ALA A 28 -5.97 -18.56 -0.58
C ALA A 28 -6.14 -17.26 -1.38
N ILE A 29 -7.35 -16.71 -1.36
CA ILE A 29 -7.65 -15.34 -1.78
C ILE A 29 -7.67 -14.46 -0.54
N LEU A 30 -6.93 -13.35 -0.55
CA LEU A 30 -6.88 -12.41 0.56
C LEU A 30 -7.88 -11.28 0.33
N LEU A 31 -8.88 -11.17 1.19
CA LEU A 31 -9.76 -10.00 1.24
C LEU A 31 -9.23 -9.03 2.30
N THR A 32 -8.93 -7.81 1.89
CA THR A 32 -8.56 -6.71 2.78
C THR A 32 -9.61 -5.61 2.71
N HIS A 33 -9.87 -4.97 3.85
CA HIS A 33 -10.83 -3.88 3.99
C HIS A 33 -10.23 -2.72 4.78
N SER A 34 -10.46 -1.49 4.33
CA SER A 34 -10.08 -0.26 5.03
C SER A 34 -8.60 -0.27 5.41
N GLN A 35 -8.25 -0.11 6.69
CA GLN A 35 -6.87 -0.10 7.19
C GLN A 35 -6.05 -1.35 6.79
N SER A 36 -6.69 -2.51 6.67
CA SER A 36 -5.98 -3.74 6.26
C SER A 36 -5.64 -3.77 4.77
N GLY A 37 -6.13 -2.80 3.99
CA GLY A 37 -5.86 -2.64 2.56
C GLY A 37 -4.37 -2.72 2.23
N ALA A 38 -3.51 -2.18 3.11
CA ALA A 38 -2.06 -2.20 2.94
C ALA A 38 -1.40 -3.58 3.17
N PHE A 39 -2.08 -4.55 3.79
CA PHE A 39 -1.45 -5.79 4.24
C PHE A 39 -1.37 -6.85 3.13
N GLY A 40 -2.30 -6.81 2.16
CA GLY A 40 -2.38 -7.82 1.10
C GLY A 40 -1.12 -7.85 0.23
N TRP A 41 -0.65 -6.69 -0.21
CA TRP A 41 0.49 -6.57 -1.12
C TRP A 41 1.79 -7.21 -0.60
N PRO A 42 2.28 -6.90 0.61
CA PRO A 42 3.51 -7.51 1.10
C PRO A 42 3.35 -9.01 1.44
N VAL A 43 2.13 -9.49 1.68
CA VAL A 43 1.89 -10.94 1.84
C VAL A 43 1.99 -11.65 0.49
N ALA A 44 1.39 -11.08 -0.56
CA ALA A 44 1.53 -11.62 -1.91
C ALA A 44 2.97 -11.58 -2.40
N ASP A 45 3.72 -10.51 -2.10
CA ASP A 45 5.15 -10.42 -2.41
C ASP A 45 5.97 -11.53 -1.71
N ALA A 46 5.65 -11.80 -0.44
CA ALA A 46 6.34 -12.83 0.34
C ALA A 46 5.93 -14.28 -0.02
N ARG A 47 4.72 -14.48 -0.55
CA ARG A 47 4.15 -15.80 -0.89
C ARG A 47 3.36 -15.76 -2.21
N PRO A 48 4.03 -15.46 -3.35
CA PRO A 48 3.35 -15.29 -4.64
C PRO A 48 2.64 -16.56 -5.12
N ASP A 49 3.12 -17.74 -4.71
CA ASP A 49 2.51 -19.02 -5.09
C ASP A 49 1.27 -19.38 -4.26
N LEU A 50 1.15 -18.84 -3.04
CA LEU A 50 0.03 -19.12 -2.13
C LEU A 50 -1.09 -18.08 -2.25
N VAL A 51 -0.77 -16.82 -2.54
CA VAL A 51 -1.81 -15.79 -2.72
C VAL A 51 -2.36 -15.86 -4.15
N LYS A 52 -3.61 -16.32 -4.30
CA LYS A 52 -4.25 -16.51 -5.60
C LYS A 52 -4.88 -15.22 -6.15
N ALA A 53 -5.31 -14.34 -5.26
CA ALA A 53 -5.83 -13.02 -5.59
C ALA A 53 -5.87 -12.13 -4.33
N ILE A 54 -5.94 -10.82 -4.53
CA ILE A 54 -6.23 -9.83 -3.48
C ILE A 54 -7.52 -9.11 -3.84
N LEU A 55 -8.50 -9.16 -2.95
CA LEU A 55 -9.72 -8.36 -3.01
C LEU A 55 -9.58 -7.20 -2.02
N ALA A 56 -9.11 -6.06 -2.53
CA ALA A 56 -8.89 -4.85 -1.74
C ALA A 56 -10.14 -3.96 -1.77
N VAL A 57 -10.90 -3.97 -0.68
CA VAL A 57 -12.11 -3.17 -0.51
C VAL A 57 -11.76 -1.87 0.21
N GLU A 58 -11.89 -0.75 -0.51
CA GLU A 58 -11.56 0.58 0.01
C GLU A 58 -10.16 0.65 0.66
N PRO A 59 -9.09 0.23 -0.05
CA PRO A 59 -7.74 0.21 0.52
C PRO A 59 -7.18 1.62 0.70
N ASN A 60 -6.12 1.72 1.50
CA ASN A 60 -5.32 2.94 1.57
C ASN A 60 -4.80 3.34 0.17
N GLY A 61 -4.99 4.60 -0.18
CA GLY A 61 -4.52 5.19 -1.44
C GLY A 61 -4.52 6.71 -1.39
N PRO A 62 -4.04 7.37 -2.45
CA PRO A 62 -3.43 6.82 -3.68
C PRO A 62 -2.02 6.23 -3.46
N PRO A 63 -1.37 5.62 -4.48
CA PRO A 63 0.05 5.23 -4.40
C PRO A 63 0.94 6.42 -4.02
N PHE A 64 2.04 6.14 -3.32
CA PHE A 64 3.05 7.07 -2.81
C PHE A 64 2.56 8.07 -1.75
N PHE A 65 1.51 8.85 -2.03
CA PHE A 65 1.05 9.96 -1.19
C PHE A 65 -0.35 9.69 -0.61
N ASN A 66 -0.66 10.28 0.53
CA ASN A 66 -2.06 10.43 0.96
C ASN A 66 -2.67 11.63 0.23
N SER A 67 -4.01 11.71 0.18
CA SER A 67 -4.72 12.90 -0.27
C SER A 67 -5.13 13.74 0.93
N ASP A 68 -4.70 15.00 0.95
CA ASP A 68 -5.13 16.03 1.89
C ASP A 68 -6.39 16.73 1.37
N ASN A 69 -7.31 17.06 2.28
CA ASN A 69 -8.48 17.88 1.98
C ASN A 69 -8.07 19.36 2.04
N VAL A 70 -8.32 20.10 0.96
CA VAL A 70 -8.03 21.54 0.87
C VAL A 70 -9.30 22.32 0.48
N PRO A 71 -9.38 23.64 0.76
CA PRO A 71 -10.53 24.44 0.36
C PRO A 71 -10.77 24.45 -1.17
N ALA A 72 -11.99 24.75 -1.57
CA ALA A 72 -12.36 24.97 -2.97
C ALA A 72 -11.53 26.11 -3.60
N PRO A 73 -11.24 26.07 -4.92
CA PRO A 73 -11.77 25.10 -5.89
C PRO A 73 -10.96 23.80 -6.04
N GLU A 74 -9.86 23.63 -5.30
CA GLU A 74 -8.92 22.51 -5.49
C GLU A 74 -9.41 21.20 -4.85
N TRP A 75 -10.13 21.27 -3.71
CA TRP A 75 -10.71 20.14 -2.95
C TRP A 75 -9.73 19.10 -2.41
N PHE A 76 -8.81 18.59 -3.23
CA PHE A 76 -7.83 17.58 -2.87
C PHE A 76 -6.44 17.93 -3.38
N ARG A 77 -5.42 17.60 -2.59
CA ARG A 77 -4.02 17.69 -2.99
C ARG A 77 -3.27 16.50 -2.40
N ASP A 78 -2.19 16.08 -3.05
CA ASP A 78 -1.27 15.15 -2.39
C ASP A 78 -0.63 15.76 -1.15
N ALA A 79 -0.49 14.93 -0.11
CA ALA A 79 0.29 15.23 1.05
C ALA A 79 1.75 15.53 0.66
N ALA A 80 2.38 16.44 1.42
CA ALA A 80 3.77 16.86 1.16
C ALA A 80 4.79 15.72 1.33
N THR A 81 4.46 14.71 2.15
CA THR A 81 5.34 13.58 2.45
C THR A 81 4.77 12.27 1.90
N PRO A 82 5.60 11.38 1.32
CA PRO A 82 5.17 10.06 0.91
C PRO A 82 4.70 9.24 2.11
N ALA A 83 3.48 8.70 2.04
CA ALA A 83 2.93 7.74 3.00
C ALA A 83 3.29 6.29 2.64
N ARG A 84 3.59 6.03 1.36
CA ARG A 84 3.86 4.72 0.77
C ARG A 84 5.10 4.79 -0.12
N PRO A 85 6.31 4.92 0.45
CA PRO A 85 7.55 5.11 -0.34
C PRO A 85 7.83 3.97 -1.33
N TRP A 86 7.23 2.80 -1.16
CA TRP A 86 7.35 1.65 -2.05
C TRP A 86 6.11 1.49 -2.94
N GLY A 87 5.62 2.59 -3.52
CA GLY A 87 4.45 2.59 -4.40
C GLY A 87 3.14 2.41 -3.67
N VAL A 88 2.68 1.17 -3.50
CA VAL A 88 1.40 0.85 -2.85
C VAL A 88 1.55 0.46 -1.37
N THR A 89 2.78 0.40 -0.86
CA THR A 89 3.08 -0.04 0.52
C THR A 89 4.01 0.92 1.26
N SER A 90 3.92 0.88 2.59
CA SER A 90 4.88 1.53 3.49
C SER A 90 6.11 0.66 3.78
N VAL A 91 6.04 -0.65 3.50
CA VAL A 91 7.14 -1.61 3.63
C VAL A 91 7.74 -1.96 2.26
N PRO A 92 9.01 -2.37 2.17
CA PRO A 92 9.63 -2.79 0.92
C PRO A 92 8.89 -3.94 0.23
N LEU A 93 8.93 -3.94 -1.11
CA LEU A 93 8.47 -5.02 -1.98
C LEU A 93 9.62 -5.47 -2.89
N SER A 94 9.43 -6.61 -3.55
CA SER A 94 10.39 -7.14 -4.52
C SER A 94 10.12 -6.56 -5.91
N TYR A 95 11.05 -5.71 -6.39
CA TYR A 95 10.96 -5.06 -7.70
C TYR A 95 11.83 -5.75 -8.76
N SER A 96 11.47 -5.56 -10.04
CA SER A 96 12.29 -5.91 -11.19
C SER A 96 12.42 -4.70 -12.12
N PRO A 97 13.63 -4.11 -12.27
CA PRO A 97 14.88 -4.47 -11.60
C PRO A 97 14.82 -4.25 -10.07
N PRO A 98 15.71 -4.91 -9.28
CA PRO A 98 15.70 -4.77 -7.82
C PRO A 98 15.92 -3.33 -7.35
N ALA A 99 15.07 -2.89 -6.41
CA ALA A 99 15.20 -1.63 -5.67
C ALA A 99 15.64 -1.92 -4.23
N ARG A 100 16.67 -1.22 -3.73
CA ARG A 100 17.22 -1.34 -2.37
C ARG A 100 16.72 -0.25 -1.44
N GLU A 101 16.40 0.91 -1.99
CA GLU A 101 15.81 2.04 -1.28
C GLU A 101 14.69 2.67 -2.13
N PRO A 102 13.75 3.42 -1.51
CA PRO A 102 12.65 4.05 -2.24
C PRO A 102 13.08 4.93 -3.42
N SER A 103 14.24 5.58 -3.31
CA SER A 103 14.83 6.43 -4.36
C SER A 103 15.22 5.67 -5.63
N ASP A 104 15.36 4.34 -5.57
CA ASP A 104 15.62 3.51 -6.75
C ASP A 104 14.39 3.38 -7.66
N LEU A 105 13.20 3.71 -7.16
CA LEU A 105 11.98 3.67 -7.96
C LEU A 105 11.94 4.89 -8.90
N ALA A 106 11.86 4.64 -10.20
CA ALA A 106 11.64 5.66 -11.22
C ALA A 106 10.18 6.13 -11.21
N ILE A 107 9.81 6.94 -10.23
CA ILE A 107 8.45 7.46 -10.05
C ILE A 107 8.15 8.48 -11.14
N VAL A 108 7.10 8.23 -11.93
CA VAL A 108 6.55 9.18 -12.89
C VAL A 108 5.22 9.66 -12.34
N ARG A 109 5.08 10.98 -12.23
CA ARG A 109 3.85 11.62 -11.80
C ARG A 109 3.13 12.25 -12.98
N GLN A 110 1.81 12.13 -13.02
CA GLN A 110 1.01 12.80 -14.04
C GLN A 110 1.16 14.32 -13.90
N GLU A 111 1.21 15.03 -15.03
CA GLU A 111 1.35 16.49 -15.01
C GLU A 111 0.07 17.17 -14.48
N LYS A 112 -1.09 16.56 -14.78
CA LYS A 112 -2.43 17.06 -14.49
C LYS A 112 -3.32 15.90 -14.01
N PRO A 113 -4.31 16.17 -13.15
CA PRO A 113 -5.25 15.13 -12.72
C PRO A 113 -6.15 14.70 -13.89
N ASP A 114 -6.63 13.46 -13.82
CA ASP A 114 -7.53 12.91 -14.85
C ASP A 114 -8.91 13.61 -14.87
N ALA A 115 -9.31 14.26 -13.77
CA ALA A 115 -10.55 15.06 -13.64
C ALA A 115 -10.40 16.19 -12.60
N PRO A 116 -11.28 17.22 -12.59
CA PRO A 116 -11.17 18.39 -11.70
C PRO A 116 -11.19 18.10 -10.20
N ASP A 117 -11.71 16.95 -9.79
CA ASP A 117 -11.90 16.49 -8.41
C ASP A 117 -10.96 15.33 -8.03
N LEU A 118 -9.92 15.07 -8.83
CA LEU A 118 -8.91 14.05 -8.58
C LEU A 118 -7.55 14.68 -8.25
N VAL A 119 -6.73 13.96 -7.48
CA VAL A 119 -5.31 14.27 -7.33
C VAL A 119 -4.50 13.75 -8.53
N ARG A 120 -3.37 14.40 -8.82
CA ARG A 120 -2.44 14.08 -9.93
C ARG A 120 -1.23 13.28 -9.48
#